data_AF-A0A7J8I2Y0-F1
#
_entry.id   AF-A0A7J8I2Y0-F1
#
_cell.length_a   1.000
_cell.length_b   1.000
_cell.length_c   1.000
_cell.angle_alpha   90.00
_cell.angle_beta   90.00
_cell.angle_gamma   90.00
#
_symmetry.space_group_name_H-M   'P 1'
#
loop_
_entity.id
_entity.type
_entity.pdbx_description
1 polymer ?
#
loop_
_entity_poly.entity_id
_entity_poly.type
_entity_poly.pdbx_seq_one_letter_code
_entity_poly.pdbx_strand_id
1 'polypeptide(L)'
;MICKSNCIHYVQRHSTGSEAVSSCWQRISIKGSGPSNRTIMVQSNLIQQNLSNDYSVLGATAWNASCKNWLAAEAALEKHYLSIFYGIEFVLGVLGNSIVVFGYLCCLKNWNSTNIYLFNLSISDITFLCTLPMLMKSYAHEEWTYGDILCISNRYVLHANLYTSILFLTFVSIDRYLLMKHPFREHLLQKKEFAVLISLTIWLLVTLELVPMLLFINPGTGDSGIKCNDYASSGNANHSLIYSICLTFSGFVIPLFVMCFFYFKIVVFLKQRIKQQVTTFPCERPLNLVIWAVVIFSVLFTPYHVMRNVRIASRLWEQARCAQVIIKCLYIVTRPLAFLNSVINPVFYFLVGDHFREMLTNKLRHHFKSLPCFRR
;
A
#
# COMPACT_ATOMS: atom_id res chain seq x y z
N MET A 1 -60.46 -19.68 24.72
CA MET A 1 -60.87 -18.28 24.46
C MET A 1 -59.81 -17.66 23.56
N ILE A 2 -60.10 -17.46 22.27
CA ILE A 2 -59.16 -16.81 21.33
C ILE A 2 -59.41 -15.30 21.46
N CYS A 3 -58.47 -14.55 22.07
CA CYS A 3 -58.51 -13.10 22.03
C CYS A 3 -57.88 -12.62 20.71
N LYS A 4 -58.70 -12.21 19.74
CA LYS A 4 -58.25 -11.36 18.64
C LYS A 4 -58.09 -9.94 19.17
N SER A 5 -56.85 -9.45 19.31
CA SER A 5 -56.58 -8.03 19.55
C SER A 5 -56.44 -7.29 18.23
N ASN A 6 -57.38 -6.40 17.90
CA ASN A 6 -57.18 -5.40 16.86
C ASN A 6 -56.75 -4.10 17.54
N CYS A 7 -55.48 -3.70 17.44
CA CYS A 7 -55.09 -2.32 17.78
C CYS A 7 -55.44 -1.42 16.59
N ILE A 8 -56.19 -0.35 16.85
CA ILE A 8 -56.47 0.71 15.88
C ILE A 8 -55.46 1.82 16.17
N HIS A 9 -54.53 2.06 15.24
CA HIS A 9 -53.60 3.19 15.32
C HIS A 9 -54.33 4.49 14.93
N TYR A 10 -54.46 5.43 15.86
CA TYR A 10 -54.83 6.81 15.56
C TYR A 10 -53.56 7.65 15.47
N VAL A 11 -53.30 8.26 14.30
CA VAL A 11 -52.21 9.23 14.12
C VAL A 11 -52.85 10.61 14.07
N GLN A 12 -52.68 11.41 15.12
CA GLN A 12 -53.13 12.80 15.17
C GLN A 12 -51.95 13.69 14.80
N ARG A 13 -51.98 14.33 13.61
CA ARG A 13 -50.95 15.32 13.22
C ARG A 13 -51.21 16.63 13.95
N HIS A 14 -50.30 17.02 14.84
CA HIS A 14 -50.16 18.40 15.29
C HIS A 14 -48.93 19.05 14.63
N SER A 15 -49.07 20.31 14.24
CA SER A 15 -48.19 21.06 13.35
C SER A 15 -47.05 21.80 14.04
N THR A 16 -46.62 21.38 15.23
CA THR A 16 -45.45 21.95 15.92
C THR A 16 -44.73 20.84 16.68
N GLY A 17 -43.40 20.80 16.57
CA GLY A 17 -42.59 19.66 16.98
C GLY A 17 -42.74 19.28 18.45
N SER A 18 -43.27 18.08 18.68
CA SER A 18 -43.04 17.25 19.87
C SER A 18 -43.78 15.92 19.70
N GLU A 19 -43.03 14.82 19.81
CA GLU A 19 -43.44 13.47 20.20
C GLU A 19 -44.79 12.92 19.68
N ALA A 20 -44.74 12.01 18.71
CA ALA A 20 -45.87 11.17 18.36
C ALA A 20 -46.09 10.12 19.47
N VAL A 21 -46.98 10.40 20.43
CA VAL A 21 -47.43 9.42 21.41
C VAL A 21 -48.45 8.49 20.73
N SER A 22 -48.05 7.25 20.43
CA SER A 22 -48.96 6.23 19.94
C SER A 22 -49.67 5.54 21.11
N SER A 23 -50.93 5.87 21.34
CA SER A 23 -51.76 5.21 22.37
C SER A 23 -52.44 3.98 21.78
N CYS A 24 -51.99 2.75 22.12
CA CYS A 24 -52.73 1.51 21.80
C CYS A 24 -53.88 1.36 22.80
N TRP A 25 -55.11 1.33 22.31
CA TRP A 25 -56.30 1.01 23.11
C TRP A 25 -56.68 -0.45 22.87
N GLN A 26 -56.64 -1.27 23.91
CA GLN A 26 -57.15 -2.65 23.86
C GLN A 26 -58.64 -2.66 24.22
N ARG A 27 -59.46 -3.22 23.32
CA ARG A 27 -60.88 -3.46 23.54
C ARG A 27 -61.07 -4.87 24.09
N ILE A 28 -61.47 -4.98 25.36
CA ILE A 28 -61.76 -6.28 25.99
C ILE A 28 -63.28 -6.43 26.07
N SER A 29 -63.80 -7.53 25.53
CA SER A 29 -65.22 -7.88 25.59
C SER A 29 -65.39 -9.15 26.42
N ILE A 30 -66.08 -9.03 27.56
CA ILE A 30 -66.33 -10.14 28.48
C ILE A 30 -67.71 -10.72 28.15
N LYS A 31 -67.78 -11.95 27.64
CA LYS A 31 -69.04 -12.68 27.43
C LYS A 31 -69.52 -13.27 28.76
N GLY A 32 -70.60 -12.73 29.32
CA GLY A 32 -71.37 -13.35 30.40
C GLY A 32 -72.64 -14.03 29.87
N SER A 33 -73.11 -15.07 30.54
CA SER A 33 -74.35 -15.79 30.23
C SER A 33 -75.60 -14.98 30.62
N GLY A 34 -75.93 -13.94 29.84
CA GLY A 34 -77.13 -13.09 29.96
C GLY A 34 -77.16 -11.98 28.88
N PRO A 35 -78.29 -11.28 28.64
CA PRO A 35 -78.48 -10.43 27.46
C PRO A 35 -77.85 -9.02 27.55
N SER A 36 -76.70 -8.86 28.23
CA SER A 36 -76.00 -7.58 28.29
C SER A 36 -74.49 -7.77 28.19
N ASN A 37 -73.92 -7.47 27.01
CA ASN A 37 -72.47 -7.40 26.82
C ASN A 37 -71.97 -6.02 27.26
N ARG A 38 -71.04 -5.96 28.22
CA ARG A 38 -70.29 -4.73 28.55
C ARG A 38 -68.92 -4.73 27.87
N THR A 39 -68.52 -3.58 27.35
CA THR A 39 -67.20 -3.36 26.73
C THR A 39 -66.43 -2.34 27.57
N ILE A 40 -65.18 -2.65 27.94
CA ILE A 40 -64.30 -1.75 28.69
C ILE A 40 -63.05 -1.48 27.82
N MET A 41 -62.62 -0.22 27.76
CA MET A 41 -61.36 0.18 27.10
C MET A 41 -60.30 0.42 28.17
N VAL A 42 -59.13 -0.21 28.02
CA VAL A 42 -57.98 -0.03 28.92
C VAL A 42 -56.82 0.54 28.11
N GLN A 43 -56.18 1.59 28.66
CA GLN A 43 -55.01 2.24 28.08
C GLN A 43 -53.74 1.56 28.60
N SER A 44 -52.93 1.00 27.69
CA SER A 44 -51.60 0.49 28.02
C SER A 44 -50.53 1.46 27.54
N ASN A 45 -49.79 2.08 28.46
CA ASN A 45 -48.63 2.91 28.12
C ASN A 45 -47.42 2.00 27.85
N LEU A 46 -46.96 1.92 26.60
CA LEU A 46 -45.76 1.17 26.21
C LEU A 46 -44.52 2.06 26.32
N ILE A 47 -43.53 1.57 27.08
CA ILE A 47 -42.19 2.13 27.25
C ILE A 47 -41.43 2.00 25.92
N GLN A 48 -41.51 3.02 25.05
CA GLN A 48 -40.79 3.01 23.77
C GLN A 48 -39.78 4.15 23.60
N GLN A 49 -39.81 5.19 24.46
CA GLN A 49 -38.83 6.29 24.41
C GLN A 49 -37.46 5.95 25.03
N ASN A 50 -37.40 5.07 26.04
CA ASN A 50 -36.14 4.76 26.72
C ASN A 50 -35.22 3.83 25.90
N LEU A 51 -35.79 2.89 25.14
CA LEU A 51 -34.96 1.97 24.33
C LEU A 51 -34.17 2.70 23.24
N SER A 52 -34.76 3.67 22.54
CA SER A 52 -34.05 4.46 21.50
C SER A 52 -32.94 5.35 22.07
N ASN A 53 -33.15 5.92 23.26
CA ASN A 53 -32.10 6.69 23.96
C ASN A 53 -31.01 5.76 24.51
N ASP A 54 -31.37 4.60 25.06
CA ASP A 54 -30.38 3.65 25.57
C ASP A 54 -29.56 3.02 24.43
N TYR A 55 -30.16 2.70 23.27
CA TYR A 55 -29.42 2.20 22.10
C TYR A 55 -28.50 3.26 21.48
N SER A 56 -28.91 4.54 21.45
CA SER A 56 -28.06 5.63 20.94
C SER A 56 -26.93 5.98 21.91
N VAL A 57 -27.17 5.91 23.22
CA VAL A 57 -26.14 6.09 24.26
C VAL A 57 -25.18 4.89 24.32
N LEU A 58 -25.67 3.65 24.21
CA LEU A 58 -24.83 2.45 24.08
C LEU A 58 -24.01 2.47 22.78
N GLY A 59 -24.60 2.92 21.67
CA GLY A 59 -23.89 3.11 20.41
C GLY A 59 -22.81 4.20 20.49
N ALA A 60 -23.09 5.34 21.12
CA ALA A 60 -22.13 6.41 21.32
C ALA A 60 -21.00 6.02 22.28
N THR A 61 -21.30 5.29 23.36
CA THR A 61 -20.29 4.81 24.32
C THR A 61 -19.42 3.71 23.72
N ALA A 62 -20.00 2.75 22.96
CA ALA A 62 -19.25 1.75 22.22
C ALA A 62 -18.37 2.37 21.13
N TRP A 63 -18.88 3.38 20.40
CA TRP A 63 -18.11 4.13 19.40
C TRP A 63 -16.94 4.90 20.04
N ASN A 64 -17.16 5.52 21.20
CA ASN A 64 -16.11 6.21 21.97
C ASN A 64 -15.04 5.24 22.51
N ALA A 65 -15.45 4.06 23.00
CA ALA A 65 -14.52 3.02 23.44
C ALA A 65 -13.69 2.46 22.26
N SER A 66 -14.33 2.18 21.14
CA SER A 66 -13.66 1.72 19.91
C SER A 66 -12.68 2.77 19.40
N CYS A 67 -13.05 4.05 19.43
CA CYS A 67 -12.17 5.16 19.06
C CYS A 67 -10.93 5.27 19.96
N LYS A 68 -11.06 5.04 21.26
CA LYS A 68 -9.93 5.00 22.20
C LYS A 68 -8.95 3.87 21.86
N ASN A 69 -9.47 2.71 21.44
CA ASN A 69 -8.63 1.59 20.99
C ASN A 69 -7.86 1.95 19.71
N TRP A 70 -8.48 2.65 18.76
CA TRP A 70 -7.80 3.11 17.54
C TRP A 70 -6.71 4.14 17.81
N LEU A 71 -6.89 5.03 18.78
CA LEU A 71 -5.83 5.96 19.22
C LEU A 71 -4.64 5.22 19.83
N ALA A 72 -4.90 4.20 20.66
CA ALA A 72 -3.85 3.34 21.19
C ALA A 72 -3.15 2.53 20.07
N ALA A 73 -3.92 2.04 19.10
CA ALA A 73 -3.40 1.34 17.93
C ALA A 73 -2.52 2.25 17.06
N GLU A 74 -2.90 3.51 16.84
CA GLU A 74 -2.11 4.49 16.11
C GLU A 74 -0.71 4.65 16.72
N ALA A 75 -0.63 4.88 18.04
CA ALA A 75 0.63 5.00 18.75
C ALA A 75 1.48 3.72 18.67
N ALA A 76 0.86 2.55 18.83
CA ALA A 76 1.54 1.26 18.71
C ALA A 76 2.03 1.00 17.28
N LEU A 77 1.25 1.40 16.26
CA LEU A 77 1.60 1.25 14.85
C LEU A 77 2.78 2.15 14.48
N GLU A 78 2.79 3.40 14.92
CA GLU A 78 3.92 4.30 14.67
C GLU A 78 5.19 3.79 15.36
N LYS A 79 5.11 3.43 16.65
CA LYS A 79 6.28 3.11 17.46
C LYS A 79 6.86 1.72 17.19
N HIS A 80 6.01 0.69 17.18
CA HIS A 80 6.45 -0.70 17.11
C HIS A 80 6.35 -1.27 15.70
N TYR A 81 5.19 -1.15 15.05
CA TYR A 81 4.98 -1.77 13.74
C TYR A 81 5.93 -1.21 12.68
N LEU A 82 5.99 0.12 12.51
CA LEU A 82 6.90 0.73 11.52
C LEU A 82 8.37 0.40 11.82
N SER A 83 8.81 0.53 13.07
CA SER A 83 10.19 0.25 13.46
C SER A 83 10.60 -1.20 13.21
N ILE A 84 9.72 -2.16 13.50
CA ILE A 84 9.98 -3.59 13.29
C ILE A 84 10.01 -3.92 11.80
N PHE A 85 9.00 -3.48 11.02
CA PHE A 85 8.95 -3.76 9.59
C PHE A 85 10.11 -3.12 8.83
N TYR A 86 10.44 -1.86 9.12
CA TYR A 86 11.61 -1.21 8.52
C TYR A 86 12.93 -1.86 8.95
N GLY A 87 13.01 -2.41 10.17
CA GLY A 87 14.18 -3.21 10.59
C GLY A 87 14.34 -4.49 9.77
N ILE A 88 13.24 -5.21 9.53
CA ILE A 88 13.24 -6.41 8.68
C ILE A 88 13.62 -6.05 7.25
N GLU A 89 13.01 -5.00 6.69
CA GLU A 89 13.31 -4.50 5.35
C GLU A 89 14.77 -4.09 5.20
N PHE A 90 15.32 -3.37 6.19
CA PHE A 90 16.72 -2.96 6.22
C PHE A 90 17.65 -4.17 6.14
N VAL A 91 17.48 -5.15 7.04
CA VAL A 91 18.37 -6.31 7.09
C VAL A 91 18.29 -7.14 5.81
N LEU A 92 17.08 -7.53 5.41
CA LEU A 92 16.88 -8.38 4.24
C LEU A 92 17.24 -7.65 2.93
N GLY A 93 16.83 -6.39 2.83
CA GLY A 93 17.06 -5.55 1.66
C GLY A 93 18.54 -5.25 1.45
N VAL A 94 19.28 -4.86 2.49
CA VAL A 94 20.71 -4.52 2.35
C VAL A 94 21.50 -5.77 1.99
N LEU A 95 21.23 -6.90 2.65
CA LEU A 95 21.90 -8.17 2.33
C LEU A 95 21.60 -8.59 0.88
N GLY A 96 20.32 -8.62 0.49
CA GLY A 96 19.89 -9.05 -0.84
C GLY A 96 20.45 -8.18 -1.95
N ASN A 97 20.26 -6.86 -1.88
CA ASN A 97 20.71 -5.95 -2.92
C ASN A 97 22.24 -5.83 -2.96
N SER A 98 22.94 -5.93 -1.83
CA SER A 98 24.42 -5.92 -1.81
C SER A 98 25.01 -7.15 -2.50
N ILE A 99 24.42 -8.33 -2.30
CA ILE A 99 24.83 -9.56 -3.00
C ILE A 99 24.63 -9.39 -4.52
N VAL A 100 23.51 -8.81 -4.93
CA VAL A 100 23.21 -8.54 -6.35
C VAL A 100 24.22 -7.57 -6.96
N VAL A 101 24.45 -6.42 -6.32
CA VAL A 101 25.41 -5.40 -6.78
C VAL A 101 26.82 -5.98 -6.87
N PHE A 102 27.27 -6.70 -5.84
CA PHE A 102 28.55 -7.39 -5.84
C PHE A 102 28.63 -8.44 -6.96
N GLY A 103 27.57 -9.22 -7.14
CA GLY A 103 27.45 -10.19 -8.23
C GLY A 103 27.62 -9.55 -9.61
N TYR A 104 26.97 -8.39 -9.85
CA TYR A 104 27.13 -7.64 -11.10
C TYR A 104 28.55 -7.14 -11.31
N LEU A 105 29.12 -6.46 -10.32
CA LEU A 105 30.44 -5.83 -10.44
C LEU A 105 31.56 -6.87 -10.57
N CYS A 106 31.47 -7.97 -9.84
CA CYS A 106 32.54 -8.96 -9.80
C CYS A 106 32.37 -10.08 -10.83
N CYS A 107 31.14 -10.48 -11.15
CA CYS A 107 30.89 -11.68 -11.95
C CYS A 107 30.48 -11.39 -13.40
N LEU A 108 29.85 -10.25 -13.65
CA LEU A 108 29.25 -9.97 -14.96
C LEU A 108 30.14 -9.06 -15.81
N LYS A 109 30.84 -9.65 -16.79
CA LYS A 109 31.71 -8.91 -17.72
C LYS A 109 30.93 -8.24 -18.85
N ASN A 110 29.84 -8.85 -19.32
CA ASN A 110 29.04 -8.37 -20.44
C ASN A 110 27.65 -7.94 -19.97
N TRP A 111 27.38 -6.63 -20.05
CA TRP A 111 26.12 -6.04 -19.60
C TRP A 111 25.14 -5.91 -20.76
N ASN A 112 23.88 -6.28 -20.52
CA ASN A 112 22.76 -6.05 -21.42
C ASN A 112 21.81 -4.99 -20.83
N SER A 113 20.80 -4.58 -21.59
CA SER A 113 19.80 -3.58 -21.17
C SER A 113 19.10 -3.96 -19.85
N THR A 114 18.57 -5.17 -19.72
CA THR A 114 17.94 -5.66 -18.48
C THR A 114 18.89 -5.55 -17.28
N ASN A 115 20.16 -5.91 -17.44
CA ASN A 115 21.16 -5.85 -16.38
C ASN A 115 21.40 -4.41 -15.90
N ILE A 116 21.41 -3.46 -16.82
CA ILE A 116 21.56 -2.03 -16.50
C ILE A 116 20.35 -1.54 -15.67
N TYR A 117 19.12 -1.89 -16.06
CA TYR A 117 17.92 -1.50 -15.32
C TYR A 117 17.89 -2.13 -13.92
N LEU A 118 18.18 -3.43 -13.80
CA LEU A 118 18.19 -4.13 -12.53
C LEU A 118 19.32 -3.67 -11.59
N PHE A 119 20.46 -3.27 -12.15
CA PHE A 119 21.53 -2.65 -11.37
C PHE A 119 21.10 -1.30 -10.81
N ASN A 120 20.51 -0.42 -11.64
CA ASN A 120 19.97 0.86 -11.17
C ASN A 120 18.86 0.69 -10.13
N LEU A 121 17.99 -0.31 -10.30
CA LEU A 121 16.98 -0.69 -9.31
C LEU A 121 17.64 -1.04 -7.96
N SER A 122 18.70 -1.85 -7.98
CA SER A 122 19.44 -2.24 -6.76
C SER A 122 20.11 -1.04 -6.08
N ILE A 123 20.64 -0.08 -6.86
CA ILE A 123 21.21 1.17 -6.33
C ILE A 123 20.13 2.03 -5.68
N SER A 124 18.96 2.15 -6.32
CA SER A 124 17.82 2.87 -5.76
C SER A 124 17.36 2.23 -4.45
N ASP A 125 17.25 0.89 -4.41
CA ASP A 125 16.87 0.12 -3.23
C ASP A 125 17.87 0.32 -2.09
N ILE A 126 19.18 0.17 -2.33
CA ILE A 126 20.21 0.40 -1.30
C ILE A 126 20.16 1.85 -0.77
N THR A 127 19.99 2.82 -1.66
CA THR A 127 19.91 4.24 -1.26
C THR A 127 18.76 4.48 -0.29
N PHE A 128 17.59 3.90 -0.57
CA PHE A 128 16.43 3.93 0.34
C PHE A 128 16.69 3.16 1.64
N LEU A 129 17.22 1.95 1.57
CA LEU A 129 17.47 1.13 2.75
C LEU A 129 18.44 1.82 3.73
N CYS A 130 19.43 2.56 3.22
CA CYS A 130 20.34 3.37 4.04
C CYS A 130 19.62 4.46 4.86
N THR A 131 18.41 4.87 4.48
CA THR A 131 17.65 5.89 5.22
C THR A 131 16.75 5.31 6.31
N LEU A 132 16.48 4.00 6.27
CA LEU A 132 15.61 3.30 7.23
C LEU A 132 16.07 3.38 8.69
N PRO A 133 17.37 3.25 9.04
CA PRO A 133 17.81 3.36 10.44
C PRO A 133 17.42 4.68 11.09
N MET A 134 17.44 5.78 10.33
CA MET A 134 17.01 7.10 10.82
C MET A 134 15.50 7.15 11.05
N LEU A 135 14.71 6.57 10.14
CA LEU A 135 13.26 6.44 10.30
C LEU A 135 12.92 5.58 11.52
N MET A 136 13.57 4.43 11.67
CA MET A 136 13.37 3.50 12.79
C MET A 136 13.61 4.20 14.12
N LYS A 137 14.74 4.91 14.26
CA LYS A 137 15.02 5.67 15.49
C LYS A 137 13.96 6.72 15.74
N SER A 138 13.57 7.46 14.69
CA SER A 138 12.56 8.51 14.83
C SER A 138 11.18 7.99 15.24
N TYR A 139 10.78 6.84 14.70
CA TYR A 139 9.53 6.18 15.06
C TYR A 139 9.56 5.59 16.47
N ALA A 140 10.68 4.97 16.87
CA ALA A 140 10.84 4.38 18.21
C ALA A 140 10.86 5.43 19.34
N HIS A 141 11.44 6.60 19.08
CA HIS A 141 11.56 7.70 20.06
C HIS A 141 10.51 8.81 19.87
N GLU A 142 9.66 8.72 18.84
CA GLU A 142 8.59 9.68 18.53
C GLU A 142 9.09 11.13 18.28
N GLU A 143 10.36 11.26 17.94
CA GLU A 143 11.08 12.53 17.74
C GLU A 143 12.06 12.45 16.56
N TRP A 144 12.21 13.54 15.80
CA TRP A 144 13.21 13.66 14.74
C TRP A 144 14.38 14.57 15.17
N THR A 145 15.54 13.97 15.42
CA THR A 145 16.74 14.68 15.93
C THR A 145 17.81 14.96 14.87
N TYR A 146 17.56 14.63 13.60
CA TYR A 146 18.59 14.71 12.54
C TYR A 146 18.57 16.04 11.75
N GLY A 147 17.68 16.97 12.12
CA GLY A 147 17.53 18.26 11.45
C GLY A 147 16.79 18.21 10.11
N ASP A 148 16.48 19.38 9.57
CA ASP A 148 15.54 19.54 8.46
C ASP A 148 16.07 18.99 7.12
N ILE A 149 17.36 19.22 6.84
CA ILE A 149 18.00 18.75 5.60
C ILE A 149 17.84 17.23 5.46
N LEU A 150 18.18 16.50 6.52
CA LEU A 150 18.08 15.04 6.53
C LEU A 150 16.62 14.57 6.51
N CYS A 151 15.67 15.32 7.10
CA CYS A 151 14.25 14.99 7.00
C CYS A 151 13.79 15.04 5.54
N ILE A 152 14.09 16.15 4.86
CA ILE A 152 13.72 16.39 3.47
C ILE A 152 14.39 15.36 2.56
N SER A 153 15.71 15.14 2.70
CA SER A 153 16.44 14.15 1.91
C SER A 153 15.91 12.74 2.12
N ASN A 154 15.58 12.35 3.35
CA ASN A 154 15.05 11.02 3.64
C ASN A 154 13.67 10.81 3.00
N ARG A 155 12.78 11.79 3.11
CA ARG A 155 11.47 11.77 2.44
C ARG A 155 11.61 11.71 0.93
N TYR A 156 12.50 12.53 0.35
CA TYR A 156 12.80 12.49 -1.08
C TYR A 156 13.26 11.11 -1.52
N VAL A 157 14.26 10.52 -0.87
CA VAL A 157 14.81 9.21 -1.23
C VAL A 157 13.74 8.11 -1.16
N LEU A 158 12.90 8.13 -0.13
CA LEU A 158 11.81 7.17 0.05
C LEU A 158 10.82 7.21 -1.13
N HIS A 159 10.43 8.40 -1.59
CA HIS A 159 9.55 8.53 -2.75
C HIS A 159 10.29 8.28 -4.07
N ALA A 160 11.55 8.71 -4.19
CA ALA A 160 12.37 8.47 -5.37
C ALA A 160 12.55 6.97 -5.60
N ASN A 161 12.78 6.19 -4.55
CA ASN A 161 12.86 4.74 -4.64
C ASN A 161 11.56 4.13 -5.19
N LEU A 162 10.40 4.52 -4.65
CA LEU A 162 9.11 3.99 -5.09
C LEU A 162 8.88 4.19 -6.60
N TYR A 163 9.12 5.41 -7.11
CA TYR A 163 8.85 5.75 -8.51
C TYR A 163 9.94 5.29 -9.46
N THR A 164 11.22 5.35 -9.07
CA THR A 164 12.28 4.75 -9.89
C THR A 164 12.11 3.24 -10.00
N SER A 165 11.71 2.56 -8.91
CA SER A 165 11.50 1.12 -8.91
C SER A 165 10.47 0.68 -9.94
N ILE A 166 9.27 1.27 -9.92
CA ILE A 166 8.21 0.89 -10.86
C ILE A 166 8.59 1.21 -12.31
N LEU A 167 9.30 2.33 -12.56
CA LEU A 167 9.76 2.65 -13.91
C LEU A 167 10.84 1.68 -14.40
N PHE A 168 11.83 1.33 -13.57
CA PHE A 168 12.83 0.32 -13.94
C PHE A 168 12.19 -1.04 -14.22
N LEU A 169 11.23 -1.48 -13.41
CA LEU A 169 10.46 -2.72 -13.63
C LEU A 169 9.63 -2.66 -14.92
N THR A 170 9.09 -1.48 -15.25
CA THR A 170 8.39 -1.24 -16.53
C THR A 170 9.33 -1.44 -17.71
N PHE A 171 10.52 -0.85 -17.70
CA PHE A 171 11.49 -1.03 -18.78
C PHE A 171 12.09 -2.44 -18.83
N VAL A 172 12.23 -3.13 -17.70
CA VAL A 172 12.54 -4.57 -17.69
C VAL A 172 11.44 -5.36 -18.39
N SER A 173 10.17 -5.07 -18.11
CA SER A 173 9.02 -5.74 -18.77
C SER A 173 9.02 -5.52 -20.28
N ILE A 174 9.35 -4.30 -20.73
CA ILE A 174 9.51 -3.95 -22.15
C ILE A 174 10.68 -4.72 -22.77
N ASP A 175 11.86 -4.73 -22.15
CA ASP A 175 13.04 -5.45 -22.67
C ASP A 175 12.77 -6.95 -22.81
N ARG A 176 12.07 -7.55 -21.84
CA ARG A 176 11.69 -8.98 -21.87
C ARG A 176 10.74 -9.29 -23.03
N TYR A 177 9.72 -8.45 -23.24
CA TYR A 177 8.83 -8.62 -24.39
C TYR A 177 9.59 -8.47 -25.72
N LEU A 178 10.45 -7.46 -25.84
CA LEU A 178 11.25 -7.25 -27.05
C LEU A 178 12.22 -8.40 -27.30
N LEU A 179 12.78 -9.01 -26.25
CA LEU A 179 13.66 -10.18 -26.38
C LEU A 179 12.93 -11.39 -26.97
N MET A 180 11.62 -11.54 -26.71
CA MET A 180 10.82 -12.62 -27.30
C MET A 180 10.56 -12.40 -28.79
N LYS A 181 10.32 -11.15 -29.18
CA LYS A 181 10.05 -10.78 -30.57
C LYS A 181 11.34 -10.68 -31.41
N HIS A 182 12.42 -10.19 -30.80
CA HIS A 182 13.71 -9.92 -31.40
C HIS A 182 14.84 -10.51 -30.53
N PRO A 183 15.07 -11.83 -30.59
CA PRO A 183 16.02 -12.54 -29.71
C PRO A 183 17.48 -12.11 -29.92
N PHE A 184 17.83 -11.62 -31.11
CA PHE A 184 19.18 -11.17 -31.44
C PHE A 184 19.49 -9.73 -31.02
N ARG A 185 18.61 -9.07 -30.24
CA ARG A 185 18.81 -7.71 -29.69
C ARG A 185 19.15 -6.66 -30.77
N GLU A 186 18.45 -6.76 -31.90
CA GLU A 186 18.61 -5.85 -33.05
C GLU A 186 17.87 -4.52 -32.83
N HIS A 187 16.85 -4.52 -31.96
CA HIS A 187 16.06 -3.33 -31.66
C HIS A 187 16.84 -2.32 -30.82
N LEU A 188 16.69 -1.02 -31.11
CA LEU A 188 17.39 0.07 -30.41
C LEU A 188 17.18 0.04 -28.88
N LEU A 189 15.94 -0.17 -28.42
CA LEU A 189 15.59 -0.30 -26.99
C LEU A 189 16.31 -1.45 -26.25
N GLN A 190 16.90 -2.42 -26.97
CA GLN A 190 17.62 -3.55 -26.37
C GLN A 190 19.14 -3.31 -26.32
N LYS A 191 19.63 -2.19 -26.86
CA LYS A 191 21.04 -1.79 -26.83
C LYS A 191 21.42 -1.23 -25.46
N LYS A 192 22.66 -1.49 -25.03
CA LYS A 192 23.16 -1.09 -23.71
C LYS A 192 23.25 0.43 -23.56
N GLU A 193 23.66 1.12 -24.62
CA GLU A 193 23.81 2.58 -24.65
C GLU A 193 22.46 3.25 -24.43
N PHE A 194 21.41 2.72 -25.07
CA PHE A 194 20.05 3.21 -24.91
C PHE A 194 19.48 2.93 -23.51
N ALA A 195 19.82 1.78 -22.91
CA ALA A 195 19.42 1.47 -21.54
C ALA A 195 20.07 2.40 -20.51
N VAL A 196 21.33 2.81 -20.71
CA VAL A 196 21.98 3.84 -19.88
C VAL A 196 21.24 5.17 -20.02
N LEU A 197 20.94 5.60 -21.25
CA LEU A 197 20.20 6.84 -21.50
C LEU A 197 18.80 6.82 -20.84
N ILE A 198 18.04 5.73 -21.01
CA ILE A 198 16.75 5.56 -20.34
C ILE A 198 16.91 5.66 -18.82
N SER A 199 17.93 5.01 -18.25
CA SER A 199 18.14 5.02 -16.81
C SER A 199 18.38 6.43 -16.29
N LEU A 200 19.20 7.23 -16.98
CA LEU A 200 19.42 8.64 -16.66
C LEU A 200 18.12 9.46 -16.77
N THR A 201 17.33 9.22 -17.82
CA THR A 201 16.03 9.87 -18.01
C THR A 201 15.05 9.53 -16.89
N ILE A 202 15.01 8.28 -16.42
CA ILE A 202 14.17 7.86 -15.29
C ILE A 202 14.56 8.62 -14.03
N TRP A 203 15.86 8.68 -13.71
CA TRP A 203 16.34 9.44 -12.55
C TRP A 203 15.95 10.91 -12.63
N LEU A 204 16.16 11.54 -13.79
CA LEU A 204 15.79 12.95 -14.01
C LEU A 204 14.27 13.16 -13.89
N LEU A 205 13.47 12.32 -14.53
CA LEU A 205 12.01 12.41 -14.53
C LEU A 205 11.46 12.29 -13.11
N VAL A 206 11.87 11.26 -12.36
CA VAL A 206 11.42 11.06 -10.97
C VAL A 206 11.86 12.22 -10.09
N THR A 207 13.09 12.71 -10.27
CA THR A 207 13.56 13.90 -9.54
C THR A 207 12.62 15.09 -9.79
N LEU A 208 12.31 15.38 -11.06
CA LEU A 208 11.42 16.48 -11.44
C LEU A 208 9.99 16.31 -10.90
N GLU A 209 9.43 15.09 -10.94
CA GLU A 209 8.11 14.80 -10.38
C GLU A 209 8.05 15.02 -8.85
N LEU A 210 9.17 14.84 -8.16
CA LEU A 210 9.28 14.98 -6.71
C LEU A 210 9.70 16.37 -6.24
N VAL A 211 10.22 17.25 -7.10
CA VAL A 211 10.59 18.63 -6.70
C VAL A 211 9.45 19.35 -5.97
N PRO A 212 8.18 19.34 -6.45
CA PRO A 212 7.09 20.03 -5.76
C PRO A 212 6.79 19.48 -4.36
N MET A 213 7.09 18.20 -4.09
CA MET A 213 6.93 17.59 -2.77
C MET A 213 7.74 18.33 -1.70
N LEU A 214 8.92 18.82 -2.06
CA LEU A 214 9.83 19.51 -1.13
C LEU A 214 9.19 20.77 -0.53
N LEU A 215 8.24 21.38 -1.24
CA LEU A 215 7.49 22.56 -0.77
C LEU A 215 6.35 22.20 0.21
N PHE A 216 5.90 20.94 0.21
CA PHE A 216 4.82 20.45 1.08
C PHE A 216 5.34 19.79 2.36
N ILE A 217 6.61 19.39 2.37
CA ILE A 217 7.30 18.90 3.56
C ILE A 217 7.62 20.11 4.44
N ASN A 218 6.83 20.30 5.49
CA ASN A 218 7.15 21.26 6.55
C ASN A 218 7.56 20.46 7.79
N PRO A 219 8.81 20.56 8.26
CA PRO A 219 9.19 20.06 9.57
C PRO A 219 8.36 20.84 10.61
N GLY A 220 7.41 20.16 11.23
CA GLY A 220 6.53 20.77 12.22
C GLY A 220 7.02 20.47 13.63
N THR A 221 6.93 21.45 14.52
CA THR A 221 6.98 21.21 15.97
C THR A 221 5.66 20.57 16.41
N GLY A 222 5.71 19.31 16.86
CA GLY A 222 4.58 18.67 17.53
C GLY A 222 4.71 18.78 19.05
N ASP A 223 3.68 18.36 19.79
CA ASP A 223 3.62 18.39 21.26
C ASP A 223 4.76 17.63 21.97
N SER A 224 5.46 16.73 21.25
CA SER A 224 6.55 15.88 21.75
C SER A 224 7.92 16.17 21.13
N GLY A 225 8.07 17.28 20.39
CA GLY A 225 9.32 17.64 19.70
C GLY A 225 9.17 17.83 18.18
N ILE A 226 10.29 18.01 17.49
CA ILE A 226 10.32 18.18 16.02
C ILE A 226 9.94 16.85 15.36
N LYS A 227 8.92 16.84 14.50
CA LYS A 227 8.50 15.65 13.74
C LYS A 227 8.78 15.82 12.25
N CYS A 228 9.44 14.82 11.65
CA CYS A 228 9.60 14.73 10.20
C CYS A 228 8.37 14.04 9.59
N ASN A 229 7.30 14.79 9.40
CA ASN A 229 6.04 14.27 8.87
C ASN A 229 6.11 13.98 7.36
N ASP A 230 5.28 13.03 6.93
CA ASP A 230 5.02 12.80 5.50
C ASP A 230 4.18 13.94 4.92
N TYR A 231 4.36 14.29 3.64
CA TYR A 231 3.56 15.30 2.96
C TYR A 231 2.05 14.97 2.97
N ALA A 232 1.70 13.68 3.09
CA ALA A 232 0.30 13.28 3.29
C ALA A 232 -0.32 13.88 4.57
N SER A 233 0.50 14.16 5.58
CA SER A 233 0.11 14.72 6.87
C SER A 233 0.55 16.17 7.10
N SER A 234 1.30 16.79 6.18
CA SER A 234 1.74 18.19 6.25
C SER A 234 1.24 19.04 5.07
N GLY A 235 1.52 20.34 5.07
CA GLY A 235 1.17 21.26 3.97
C GLY A 235 -0.33 21.53 3.80
N ASN A 236 -0.70 22.34 2.80
CA ASN A 236 -2.09 22.60 2.46
C ASN A 236 -2.71 21.34 1.84
N ALA A 237 -3.78 20.82 2.44
CA ALA A 237 -4.40 19.56 2.03
C ALA A 237 -4.96 19.59 0.59
N ASN A 238 -5.45 20.74 0.11
CA ASN A 238 -6.05 20.84 -1.22
C ASN A 238 -4.97 20.73 -2.31
N HIS A 239 -3.91 21.54 -2.20
CA HIS A 239 -2.77 21.47 -3.12
C HIS A 239 -2.04 20.11 -3.03
N SER A 240 -1.90 19.57 -1.82
CA SER A 240 -1.28 18.26 -1.61
C SER A 240 -2.10 17.13 -2.25
N LEU A 241 -3.44 17.24 -2.26
CA LEU A 241 -4.31 16.24 -2.88
C LEU A 241 -4.18 16.26 -4.40
N ILE A 242 -4.25 17.46 -5.00
CA ILE A 242 -4.09 17.63 -6.45
C ILE A 242 -2.74 17.07 -6.90
N TYR A 243 -1.66 17.45 -6.20
CA TYR A 243 -0.33 16.92 -6.45
C TYR A 243 -0.27 15.40 -6.29
N SER A 244 -0.83 14.85 -5.19
CA SER A 244 -0.84 13.42 -4.94
C SER A 244 -1.60 12.64 -6.01
N ILE A 245 -2.72 13.15 -6.51
CA ILE A 245 -3.50 12.52 -7.58
C ILE A 245 -2.68 12.51 -8.88
N CYS A 246 -2.12 13.67 -9.28
CA CYS A 246 -1.27 13.77 -10.46
C CYS A 246 -0.08 12.80 -10.39
N LEU A 247 0.61 12.77 -9.24
CA LEU A 247 1.75 11.91 -9.00
C LEU A 247 1.36 10.41 -8.95
N THR A 248 0.17 10.09 -8.44
CA THR A 248 -0.37 8.72 -8.48
C THR A 248 -0.65 8.31 -9.92
N PHE A 249 -1.21 9.21 -10.73
CA PHE A 249 -1.51 8.92 -12.12
C PHE A 249 -0.23 8.74 -12.94
N SER A 250 0.68 9.71 -12.90
CA SER A 250 1.93 9.69 -13.67
C SER A 250 2.91 8.63 -13.16
N GLY A 251 3.14 8.56 -11.86
CA GLY A 251 4.16 7.71 -11.25
C GLY A 251 3.72 6.29 -10.95
N PHE A 252 2.42 5.98 -10.94
CA PHE A 252 1.92 4.62 -10.64
C PHE A 252 0.97 4.07 -11.68
N VAL A 253 -0.14 4.74 -11.99
CA VAL A 253 -1.18 4.20 -12.87
C VAL A 253 -0.67 4.00 -14.31
N ILE A 254 0.03 4.99 -14.87
CA ILE A 254 0.60 4.89 -16.22
C ILE A 254 1.63 3.74 -16.30
N PRO A 255 2.70 3.69 -15.46
CA PRO A 255 3.65 2.57 -15.48
C PRO A 255 2.99 1.21 -15.28
N LEU A 256 2.02 1.11 -14.36
CA LEU A 256 1.27 -0.10 -14.11
C LEU A 256 0.50 -0.56 -15.35
N PHE A 257 -0.21 0.35 -16.03
CA PHE A 257 -0.92 0.04 -17.27
C PHE A 257 0.03 -0.45 -18.36
N VAL A 258 1.18 0.21 -18.52
CA VAL A 258 2.22 -0.20 -19.48
C VAL A 258 2.73 -1.61 -19.15
N MET A 259 3.05 -1.89 -17.88
CA MET A 259 3.44 -3.23 -17.45
C MET A 259 2.37 -4.29 -17.77
N CYS A 260 1.11 -4.03 -17.40
CA CYS A 260 -0.01 -4.92 -17.69
C CYS A 260 -0.20 -5.18 -19.19
N PHE A 261 -0.03 -4.15 -20.03
CA PHE A 261 -0.13 -4.25 -21.48
C PHE A 261 0.97 -5.14 -22.07
N PHE A 262 2.24 -4.90 -21.73
CA PHE A 262 3.35 -5.72 -22.23
C PHE A 262 3.27 -7.14 -21.69
N TYR A 263 2.82 -7.31 -20.45
CA TYR A 263 2.53 -8.61 -19.88
C TYR A 263 1.47 -9.39 -20.66
N PHE A 264 0.32 -8.76 -20.96
CA PHE A 264 -0.71 -9.37 -21.78
C PHE A 264 -0.16 -9.83 -23.13
N LYS A 265 0.66 -9.00 -23.78
CA LYS A 265 1.34 -9.35 -25.04
C LYS A 265 2.28 -10.54 -24.91
N ILE A 266 3.04 -10.64 -23.81
CA ILE A 266 3.90 -11.78 -23.50
C ILE A 266 3.07 -13.07 -23.38
N VAL A 267 1.98 -13.04 -22.61
CA VAL A 267 1.11 -14.21 -22.42
C VAL A 267 0.47 -14.67 -23.73
N VAL A 268 -0.02 -13.73 -24.55
CA VAL A 268 -0.60 -14.05 -25.87
C VAL A 268 0.47 -14.68 -26.78
N PHE A 269 1.67 -14.09 -26.83
CA PHE A 269 2.76 -14.62 -27.64
C PHE A 269 3.15 -16.05 -27.21
N LEU A 270 3.23 -16.31 -25.92
CA LEU A 270 3.54 -17.65 -25.40
C LEU A 270 2.46 -18.68 -25.73
N LYS A 271 1.18 -18.34 -25.50
CA LYS A 271 0.08 -19.23 -25.84
C LYS A 271 0.07 -19.59 -27.32
N GLN A 272 0.39 -18.63 -28.18
CA GLN A 272 0.49 -18.87 -29.62
C GLN A 272 1.67 -19.77 -29.98
N ARG A 273 2.83 -19.61 -29.34
CA ARG A 273 4.02 -20.46 -29.55
C ARG A 273 3.81 -21.89 -29.06
N ILE A 274 3.24 -22.07 -27.86
CA ILE A 274 2.90 -23.40 -27.31
C ILE A 274 1.93 -24.13 -28.25
N LYS A 275 0.94 -23.43 -28.81
CA LYS A 275 0.00 -24.00 -29.79
C LYS A 275 0.68 -24.41 -31.11
N GLN A 276 1.79 -23.77 -31.47
CA GLN A 276 2.51 -23.98 -32.74
C GLN A 276 3.66 -25.00 -32.62
N GLN A 277 4.07 -25.42 -31.43
CA GLN A 277 5.30 -26.20 -31.23
C GLN A 277 5.11 -27.36 -30.24
N VAL A 278 5.19 -28.61 -30.75
CA VAL A 278 5.17 -29.89 -29.98
C VAL A 278 6.51 -30.15 -29.26
N THR A 279 7.53 -29.32 -29.46
CA THR A 279 8.87 -29.54 -28.92
C THR A 279 9.15 -28.69 -27.67
N THR A 280 9.52 -29.41 -26.61
CA THR A 280 9.90 -28.97 -25.27
C THR A 280 11.14 -28.07 -25.29
N PHE A 281 10.97 -26.76 -25.48
CA PHE A 281 12.00 -25.80 -25.10
C PHE A 281 11.86 -25.45 -23.60
N PRO A 282 12.95 -25.46 -22.80
CA PRO A 282 12.93 -25.12 -21.38
C PRO A 282 12.81 -23.59 -21.17
N CYS A 283 11.99 -22.92 -21.97
CA CYS A 283 11.79 -21.47 -21.93
C CYS A 283 10.61 -21.06 -21.03
N GLU A 284 9.98 -22.00 -20.30
CA GLU A 284 8.79 -21.69 -19.48
C GLU A 284 9.12 -21.11 -18.09
N ARG A 285 10.31 -21.42 -17.52
CA ARG A 285 10.67 -21.02 -16.15
C ARG A 285 11.02 -19.53 -15.97
N PRO A 286 11.76 -18.85 -16.87
CA PRO A 286 12.10 -17.44 -16.71
C PRO A 286 10.87 -16.51 -16.80
N LEU A 287 9.79 -17.01 -17.42
CA LEU A 287 8.61 -16.25 -17.77
C LEU A 287 7.64 -16.09 -16.60
N ASN A 288 7.35 -17.17 -15.87
CA ASN A 288 6.52 -17.14 -14.66
C ASN A 288 7.05 -16.15 -13.60
N LEU A 289 8.36 -15.93 -13.53
CA LEU A 289 8.97 -15.00 -12.58
C LEU A 289 8.60 -13.54 -12.86
N VAL A 290 8.56 -13.15 -14.14
CA VAL A 290 8.15 -11.80 -14.53
C VAL A 290 6.66 -11.60 -14.25
N ILE A 291 5.84 -12.64 -14.45
CA ILE A 291 4.40 -12.63 -14.15
C ILE A 291 4.15 -12.35 -12.67
N TRP A 292 4.78 -13.17 -11.81
CA TRP A 292 4.60 -13.06 -10.37
C TRP A 292 5.18 -11.75 -9.81
N ALA A 293 6.32 -11.29 -10.33
CA ALA A 293 6.89 -10.00 -9.97
C ALA A 293 5.88 -8.86 -10.20
N VAL A 294 5.31 -8.75 -11.41
CA VAL A 294 4.34 -7.69 -11.74
C VAL A 294 3.10 -7.77 -10.84
N VAL A 295 2.55 -8.96 -10.61
CA VAL A 295 1.37 -9.14 -9.75
C VAL A 295 1.67 -8.72 -8.31
N ILE A 296 2.79 -9.18 -7.76
CA ILE A 296 3.19 -8.87 -6.39
C ILE A 296 3.42 -7.37 -6.22
N PHE A 297 4.19 -6.73 -7.11
CA PHE A 297 4.44 -5.29 -7.00
C PHE A 297 3.16 -4.45 -7.18
N SER A 298 2.26 -4.86 -8.09
CA SER A 298 0.95 -4.22 -8.24
C SER A 298 0.13 -4.29 -6.95
N VAL A 299 0.08 -5.47 -6.31
CA VAL A 299 -0.66 -5.69 -5.07
C VAL A 299 -0.02 -4.96 -3.89
N LEU A 300 1.30 -4.82 -3.85
CA LEU A 300 2.01 -4.12 -2.78
C LEU A 300 1.88 -2.59 -2.88
N PHE A 301 1.85 -2.04 -4.10
CA PHE A 301 1.86 -0.59 -4.31
C PHE A 301 0.46 0.02 -4.24
N THR A 302 -0.56 -0.70 -4.72
CA THR A 302 -1.93 -0.19 -4.80
C THR A 302 -2.47 0.29 -3.45
N PRO A 303 -2.38 -0.50 -2.34
CA PRO A 303 -2.91 -0.10 -1.04
C PRO A 303 -2.28 1.21 -0.53
N TYR A 304 -0.97 1.39 -0.74
CA TYR A 304 -0.28 2.61 -0.34
C TYR A 304 -0.78 3.83 -1.12
N HIS A 305 -0.86 3.74 -2.44
CA HIS A 305 -1.34 4.84 -3.28
C HIS A 305 -2.79 5.22 -2.99
N VAL A 306 -3.67 4.23 -2.81
CA VAL A 306 -5.06 4.47 -2.42
C VAL A 306 -5.12 5.15 -1.06
N MET A 307 -4.48 4.57 -0.04
CA MET A 307 -4.55 5.09 1.32
C MET A 307 -3.89 6.47 1.47
N ARG A 308 -2.85 6.78 0.70
CA ARG A 308 -2.24 8.12 0.68
C ARG A 308 -3.23 9.19 0.21
N ASN A 309 -3.92 8.94 -0.90
CA ASN A 309 -4.91 9.89 -1.42
C ASN A 309 -6.11 10.02 -0.47
N VAL A 310 -6.59 8.90 0.10
CA VAL A 310 -7.66 8.90 1.12
C VAL A 310 -7.23 9.68 2.37
N ARG A 311 -5.98 9.49 2.83
CA ARG A 311 -5.42 10.21 3.98
C ARG A 311 -5.39 11.72 3.76
N ILE A 312 -4.98 12.17 2.57
CA ILE A 312 -4.95 13.60 2.25
C ILE A 312 -6.38 14.15 2.11
N ALA A 313 -7.26 13.44 1.40
CA ALA A 313 -8.66 13.84 1.23
C ALA A 313 -9.41 13.93 2.57
N SER A 314 -9.13 13.04 3.52
CA SER A 314 -9.72 13.06 4.87
C SER A 314 -9.40 14.32 5.68
N ARG A 315 -8.41 15.12 5.27
CA ARG A 315 -8.05 16.41 5.88
C ARG A 315 -8.89 17.57 5.34
N LEU A 316 -9.59 17.37 4.22
CA LEU A 316 -10.46 18.36 3.59
C LEU A 316 -11.91 18.26 4.04
N TRP A 317 -12.32 17.08 4.52
CA TRP A 317 -13.68 16.84 4.97
C TRP A 317 -13.78 17.00 6.48
N GLU A 318 -14.88 17.61 6.94
CA GLU A 318 -15.25 17.61 8.35
C GLU A 318 -15.70 16.20 8.75
N GLN A 319 -14.73 15.37 9.13
CA GLN A 319 -14.97 14.01 9.60
C GLN A 319 -14.78 13.95 11.12
N ALA A 320 -15.51 13.05 11.79
CA ALA A 320 -15.27 12.75 13.19
C ALA A 320 -13.79 12.36 13.42
N ARG A 321 -13.18 12.86 14.49
CA ARG A 321 -11.76 12.62 14.86
C ARG A 321 -11.37 11.14 14.77
N CYS A 322 -12.26 10.24 15.20
CA CYS A 322 -12.05 8.79 15.16
C CYS A 322 -11.88 8.24 13.73
N ALA A 323 -12.63 8.75 12.75
CA ALA A 323 -12.50 8.32 11.37
C ALA A 323 -11.15 8.73 10.78
N GLN A 324 -10.65 9.92 11.12
CA GLN A 324 -9.31 10.37 10.71
C GLN A 324 -8.21 9.49 11.30
N VAL A 325 -8.33 9.07 12.56
CA VAL A 325 -7.41 8.13 13.23
C VAL A 325 -7.40 6.77 12.53
N ILE A 326 -8.58 6.22 12.21
CA ILE A 326 -8.69 4.94 11.49
C ILE A 326 -8.01 5.03 10.12
N ILE A 327 -8.29 6.09 9.35
CA ILE A 327 -7.66 6.33 8.05
C ILE A 327 -6.14 6.44 8.19
N LYS A 328 -5.66 7.14 9.21
CA LYS A 328 -4.23 7.26 9.50
C LYS A 328 -3.60 5.90 9.85
N CYS A 329 -4.25 5.08 10.68
CA CYS A 329 -3.79 3.72 11.00
C CYS A 329 -3.67 2.85 9.75
N LEU A 330 -4.71 2.84 8.91
CA LEU A 330 -4.71 2.08 7.65
C LEU A 330 -3.60 2.56 6.71
N TYR A 331 -3.37 3.87 6.63
CA TYR A 331 -2.26 4.42 5.86
C TYR A 331 -0.89 4.03 6.44
N ILE A 332 -0.72 4.02 7.76
CA ILE A 332 0.53 3.56 8.41
C ILE A 332 0.82 2.09 8.04
N VAL A 333 -0.21 1.23 8.06
CA VAL A 333 -0.08 -0.19 7.73
C VAL A 333 0.39 -0.39 6.29
N THR A 334 -0.10 0.40 5.33
CA THR A 334 0.24 0.23 3.91
C THR A 334 1.62 0.77 3.53
N ARG A 335 2.25 1.62 4.35
CA ARG A 335 3.55 2.22 4.03
C ARG A 335 4.68 1.18 3.88
N PRO A 336 4.99 0.31 4.86
CA PRO A 336 6.04 -0.70 4.69
C PRO A 336 5.72 -1.69 3.58
N LEU A 337 4.43 -2.04 3.39
CA LEU A 337 4.02 -2.96 2.33
C LEU A 337 4.46 -2.49 0.94
N ALA A 338 4.42 -1.20 0.65
CA ALA A 338 4.95 -0.68 -0.61
C ALA A 338 6.49 -0.81 -0.72
N PHE A 339 7.21 -0.66 0.38
CA PHE A 339 8.68 -0.74 0.40
C PHE A 339 9.22 -2.17 0.43
N LEU A 340 8.39 -3.18 0.73
CA LEU A 340 8.75 -4.59 0.56
C LEU A 340 9.24 -4.93 -0.85
N ASN A 341 8.86 -4.13 -1.85
CA ASN A 341 9.42 -4.23 -3.20
C ASN A 341 10.96 -4.26 -3.21
N SER A 342 11.62 -3.40 -2.43
CA SER A 342 13.07 -3.31 -2.35
C SER A 342 13.74 -4.57 -1.78
N VAL A 343 12.99 -5.39 -1.03
CA VAL A 343 13.45 -6.68 -0.48
C VAL A 343 13.17 -7.82 -1.46
N ILE A 344 12.02 -7.77 -2.12
CA ILE A 344 11.50 -8.82 -3.01
C ILE A 344 12.26 -8.84 -4.34
N ASN A 345 12.73 -7.68 -4.81
CA ASN A 345 13.48 -7.50 -6.06
C ASN A 345 14.67 -8.47 -6.22
N PRO A 346 15.63 -8.54 -5.27
CA PRO A 346 16.71 -9.52 -5.28
C PRO A 346 16.25 -10.97 -5.43
N VAL A 347 15.18 -11.34 -4.71
CA VAL A 347 14.68 -12.72 -4.72
C VAL A 347 14.13 -13.07 -6.10
N PHE A 348 13.22 -12.24 -6.62
CA PHE A 348 12.50 -12.53 -7.87
C PHE A 348 13.39 -12.55 -9.09
N TYR A 349 14.32 -11.59 -9.23
CA TYR A 349 15.10 -11.45 -10.45
C TYR A 349 16.40 -12.26 -10.45
N PHE A 350 16.92 -12.65 -9.29
CA PHE A 350 18.28 -13.22 -9.18
C PHE A 350 18.33 -14.60 -8.56
N LEU A 351 17.56 -14.86 -7.50
CA LEU A 351 17.60 -16.14 -6.80
C LEU A 351 16.76 -17.20 -7.49
N VAL A 352 15.67 -16.80 -8.15
CA VAL A 352 14.82 -17.73 -8.90
C VAL A 352 15.27 -17.89 -10.38
N GLY A 353 16.12 -16.99 -10.88
CA GLY A 353 16.75 -17.14 -12.21
C GLY A 353 17.93 -18.12 -12.18
N ASP A 354 17.75 -19.31 -12.74
CA ASP A 354 18.71 -20.43 -12.66
C ASP A 354 20.16 -20.05 -13.07
N HIS A 355 20.34 -19.23 -14.11
CA HIS A 355 21.67 -18.87 -14.62
C HIS A 355 22.48 -17.93 -13.71
N PHE A 356 21.83 -16.95 -13.05
CA PHE A 356 22.57 -16.01 -12.18
C PHE A 356 22.99 -16.70 -10.87
N ARG A 357 22.10 -17.52 -10.30
CA ARG A 357 22.38 -18.35 -9.13
C ARG A 357 23.56 -19.28 -9.37
N GLU A 358 23.61 -19.97 -10.51
CA GLU A 358 24.71 -20.86 -10.87
C GLU A 358 26.04 -20.10 -11.04
N MET A 359 26.02 -18.96 -11.72
CA MET A 359 27.22 -18.12 -11.88
C MET A 359 27.77 -17.64 -10.53
N LEU A 360 26.91 -17.15 -9.64
CA LEU A 360 27.30 -16.69 -8.30
C LEU A 360 27.84 -17.84 -7.45
N THR A 361 27.16 -19.00 -7.45
CA THR A 361 27.56 -20.19 -6.69
C THR A 361 28.92 -20.71 -7.17
N ASN A 362 29.18 -20.71 -8.48
CA ASN A 362 30.45 -21.16 -9.04
C ASN A 362 31.61 -20.23 -8.67
N LYS A 363 31.39 -18.91 -8.65
CA LYS A 363 32.41 -17.94 -8.24
C LYS A 363 32.67 -17.94 -6.75
N LEU A 364 31.63 -18.03 -5.92
CA LEU A 364 31.76 -18.23 -4.48
C LEU A 364 32.54 -19.51 -4.20
N ARG A 365 32.20 -20.61 -4.86
CA ARG A 365 32.94 -21.88 -4.75
C ARG A 365 34.41 -21.74 -5.16
N HIS A 366 34.71 -20.97 -6.21
CA HIS A 366 36.09 -20.71 -6.62
C HIS A 366 36.86 -19.84 -5.61
N HIS A 367 36.22 -18.82 -5.04
CA HIS A 367 36.82 -18.01 -3.97
C HIS A 367 37.01 -18.79 -2.67
N PHE A 368 36.04 -19.63 -2.28
CA PHE A 368 36.15 -20.53 -1.13
C PHE A 368 37.23 -21.59 -1.32
N LYS A 369 37.42 -22.11 -2.54
CA LYS A 369 38.55 -23.01 -2.89
C LYS A 369 39.89 -22.29 -2.94
N SER A 370 39.90 -20.98 -3.22
CA SER A 370 41.08 -20.12 -3.25
C SER A 370 41.48 -19.61 -1.86
N LEU A 371 40.61 -19.75 -0.84
CA LEU A 371 40.93 -19.38 0.54
C LEU A 371 41.76 -20.50 1.18
N PRO A 372 42.98 -20.21 1.68
CA PRO A 372 43.90 -21.23 2.20
C PRO A 372 43.42 -21.94 3.48
N CYS A 373 42.27 -21.57 4.03
CA CYS A 373 41.71 -22.12 5.26
C CYS A 373 41.02 -23.50 5.10
N PHE A 374 40.71 -23.92 3.87
CA PHE A 374 40.11 -25.25 3.57
C PHE A 374 41.09 -26.23 2.89
N ARG A 375 42.39 -25.89 2.89
CA ARG A 375 43.45 -26.77 2.42
C ARG A 375 43.99 -27.59 3.59
N ARG A 376 43.12 -28.40 4.21
CA ARG A 376 43.55 -29.49 5.09
C ARG A 376 42.63 -30.67 4.97
#